data_AF-A0A1C3KF22-F1
#
_entry.id   AF-A0A1C3KF22-F1
#
_cell.length_a   1.000
_cell.length_b   1.000
_cell.length_c   1.000
_cell.angle_alpha   90.00
_cell.angle_beta   90.00
_cell.angle_gamma   90.00
#
_symmetry.space_group_name_H-M   'P 1'
#
loop_
_entity.id
_entity.type
_entity.pdbx_description
1 polymer ?
#
loop_
_entity_poly.entity_id
_entity_poly.type
_entity_poly.pdbx_seq_one_letter_code
_entity_poly.pdbx_strand_id
1 'polypeptide(L)'
;MEKGIYNCDEIRKASRKLTVNVYLPYKTPILQGAIKIITEIKKKNQDGIDYKKLCEELSKYINVQKGCINPNLKSNDKTTFEKQWKDIIGGVRATFKSNDINRLCYWEGDKKEKNKKEVLDLHDQFRKFCIQKKEYEAISSNMEPDQCVSYIQWIEAEKKKLLSVDPGYNTIKQYQKYFNIRSNCNYPWLLKNTPDITCSVRTKTKPKEQDSTAKTSVDSSQSPPDVSKDSPAKDTKFNS
;
A
#
# COMPACT_ATOMS: atom_id res chain seq x y z
N MET A 1 -3.77 16.06 8.11
CA MET A 1 -5.23 15.87 8.26
C MET A 1 -5.82 17.25 8.46
N GLU A 2 -6.85 17.63 7.71
CA GLU A 2 -7.33 19.01 7.65
C GLU A 2 -7.80 19.55 9.02
N LYS A 3 -7.58 20.85 9.24
CA LYS A 3 -8.18 21.62 10.34
C LYS A 3 -9.70 21.45 10.27
N GLY A 4 -10.29 20.81 11.28
CA GLY A 4 -11.75 20.72 11.45
C GLY A 4 -12.30 19.35 11.83
N ILE A 5 -11.55 18.25 11.71
CA ILE A 5 -12.06 16.91 12.07
C ILE A 5 -12.06 16.68 13.59
N TYR A 6 -11.19 17.36 14.34
CA TYR A 6 -11.08 17.24 15.80
C TYR A 6 -11.63 18.45 16.56
N ASN A 7 -12.49 19.26 15.95
CA ASN A 7 -13.17 20.32 16.70
C ASN A 7 -14.43 19.76 17.38
N CYS A 8 -14.99 20.57 18.29
CA CYS A 8 -16.23 20.27 18.99
C CYS A 8 -17.45 20.91 18.30
N ASP A 9 -17.29 21.50 17.11
CA ASP A 9 -18.30 22.38 16.53
C ASP A 9 -19.60 21.64 16.22
N GLU A 10 -19.49 20.47 15.56
CA GLU A 10 -20.64 19.63 15.25
C GLU A 10 -21.29 19.04 16.51
N ILE A 11 -20.50 18.69 17.52
CA ILE A 11 -21.00 18.21 18.83
C ILE A 11 -21.76 19.32 19.55
N ARG A 12 -21.22 20.53 19.57
CA ARG A 12 -21.85 21.71 20.20
C ARG A 12 -23.09 22.17 19.44
N LYS A 13 -23.12 22.01 18.12
CA LYS A 13 -24.31 22.27 17.31
C LYS A 13 -25.39 21.23 17.60
N ALA A 14 -25.02 19.96 17.68
CA ALA A 14 -25.94 18.88 17.99
C ALA A 14 -26.50 18.95 19.41
N SER A 15 -25.70 19.41 20.39
CA SER A 15 -26.13 19.53 21.80
C SER A 15 -27.31 20.49 22.01
N ARG A 16 -27.62 21.36 21.03
CA ARG A 16 -28.78 22.27 21.08
C ARG A 16 -30.10 21.58 20.76
N LYS A 17 -30.08 20.35 20.24
CA LYS A 17 -31.29 19.60 19.91
C LYS A 17 -31.92 19.02 21.17
N LEU A 18 -33.16 19.40 21.43
CA LEU A 18 -33.97 18.84 22.51
C LEU A 18 -34.45 17.44 22.10
N THR A 19 -34.13 16.45 22.90
CA THR A 19 -34.52 15.04 22.70
C THR A 19 -34.82 14.41 24.06
N VAL A 20 -35.68 13.39 24.09
CA VAL A 20 -36.01 12.66 25.34
C VAL A 20 -34.74 12.04 25.95
N ASN A 21 -33.83 11.55 25.10
CA ASN A 21 -32.49 11.13 25.53
C ASN A 21 -31.46 12.17 25.09
N VAL A 22 -30.99 12.97 26.04
CA VAL A 22 -30.01 14.06 25.85
C VAL A 22 -28.66 13.63 25.25
N TYR A 23 -28.36 12.32 25.19
CA TYR A 23 -27.16 11.78 24.56
C TYR A 23 -27.32 11.43 23.09
N LEU A 24 -28.56 11.21 22.63
CA LEU A 24 -28.89 10.86 21.25
C LEU A 24 -28.31 11.86 20.22
N PRO A 25 -28.34 13.20 20.47
CA PRO A 25 -27.82 14.16 19.51
C PRO A 25 -26.33 14.00 19.21
N TYR A 26 -25.53 13.46 20.14
CA TYR A 26 -24.09 13.28 19.95
C TYR A 26 -23.74 12.07 19.08
N LYS A 27 -24.59 11.05 19.03
CA LYS A 27 -24.29 9.80 18.32
C LYS A 27 -24.07 10.03 16.83
N THR A 28 -25.00 10.69 16.16
CA THR A 28 -24.95 10.93 14.71
C THR A 28 -23.68 11.68 14.25
N PRO A 29 -23.33 12.86 14.81
CA PRO A 29 -22.16 13.60 14.36
C PRO A 29 -20.85 12.83 14.60
N ILE A 30 -20.75 12.06 15.70
CA ILE A 30 -19.60 11.20 15.97
C ILE A 30 -19.44 10.13 14.88
N LEU A 31 -20.54 9.45 14.53
CA LEU A 31 -20.51 8.41 13.51
C LEU A 31 -20.18 8.99 12.13
N GLN A 32 -20.75 10.15 11.78
CA GLN A 32 -20.47 10.84 10.52
C GLN A 32 -19.00 11.26 10.40
N GLY A 33 -18.40 11.80 11.45
CA GLY A 33 -16.98 12.16 11.43
C GLY A 33 -16.07 10.93 11.32
N ALA A 34 -16.39 9.83 12.00
CA ALA A 34 -15.66 8.56 11.84
C ALA A 34 -15.73 8.03 10.39
N ILE A 35 -16.91 8.08 9.76
CA ILE A 35 -17.10 7.70 8.35
C ILE A 35 -16.25 8.59 7.43
N LYS A 36 -16.22 9.91 7.68
CA LYS A 36 -15.39 10.85 6.92
C LYS A 36 -13.90 10.49 7.00
N ILE A 37 -13.38 10.23 8.21
CA ILE A 37 -11.98 9.81 8.41
C ILE A 37 -11.65 8.55 7.61
N ILE A 38 -12.51 7.52 7.73
CA ILE A 38 -12.34 6.26 7.00
C ILE A 38 -12.28 6.51 5.50
N THR A 39 -13.22 7.30 4.99
CA THR A 39 -13.34 7.60 3.55
C THR A 39 -12.10 8.32 3.04
N GLU A 40 -11.64 9.36 3.75
CA GLU A 40 -10.48 10.15 3.33
C GLU A 40 -9.17 9.36 3.33
N ILE A 41 -8.97 8.48 4.30
CA ILE A 41 -7.78 7.63 4.34
C ILE A 41 -7.86 6.55 3.26
N LYS A 42 -9.02 5.92 3.07
CA LYS A 42 -9.21 4.87 2.05
C LYS A 42 -9.07 5.39 0.61
N LYS A 43 -9.32 6.68 0.35
CA LYS A 43 -9.05 7.30 -0.96
C LYS A 43 -7.56 7.26 -1.33
N LYS A 44 -6.66 7.25 -0.34
CA LYS A 44 -5.19 7.27 -0.55
C LYS A 44 -4.61 5.85 -0.44
N ASN A 45 -5.03 4.96 -1.34
CA ASN A 45 -4.72 3.53 -1.28
C ASN A 45 -3.75 3.01 -2.36
N GLN A 46 -3.06 3.90 -3.09
CA GLN A 46 -2.12 3.51 -4.16
C GLN A 46 -1.05 2.52 -3.67
N ASP A 47 -0.59 2.67 -2.43
CA ASP A 47 0.38 1.79 -1.77
C ASP A 47 -0.27 1.06 -0.59
N GLY A 48 -1.51 0.58 -0.80
CA GLY A 48 -2.34 0.02 0.26
C GLY A 48 -2.84 1.06 1.26
N ILE A 49 -3.84 0.67 2.04
CA ILE A 49 -4.41 1.53 3.09
C ILE A 49 -3.44 1.58 4.26
N ASP A 50 -3.13 2.78 4.75
CA ASP A 50 -2.40 2.97 6.00
C ASP A 50 -3.32 2.69 7.20
N TYR A 51 -3.54 1.41 7.51
CA TYR A 51 -4.43 0.99 8.58
C TYR A 51 -3.97 1.45 9.96
N LYS A 52 -2.65 1.54 10.20
CA LYS A 52 -2.10 2.01 11.47
C LYS A 52 -2.53 3.45 11.71
N LYS A 53 -2.28 4.33 10.73
CA LYS A 53 -2.76 5.71 10.77
C LYS A 53 -4.28 5.78 10.86
N LEU A 54 -5.03 4.98 10.10
CA LEU A 54 -6.49 4.97 10.17
C LEU A 54 -7.01 4.70 11.59
N CYS A 55 -6.48 3.67 12.24
CA CYS A 55 -6.95 3.28 13.57
C CYS A 55 -6.51 4.28 14.65
N GLU A 56 -5.29 4.82 14.58
CA GLU A 56 -4.82 5.90 15.45
C GLU A 56 -5.71 7.14 15.34
N GLU A 57 -6.07 7.50 14.11
CA GLU A 57 -6.87 8.68 13.80
C GLU A 57 -8.31 8.55 14.27
N LEU A 58 -8.91 7.38 14.06
CA LEU A 58 -10.22 7.06 14.60
C LEU A 58 -10.22 7.08 16.12
N SER A 59 -9.22 6.46 16.77
CA SER A 59 -9.11 6.45 18.23
C SER A 59 -8.97 7.86 18.78
N LYS A 60 -8.11 8.68 18.18
CA LYS A 60 -7.91 10.08 18.57
C LYS A 60 -9.19 10.89 18.40
N TYR A 61 -9.84 10.75 17.25
CA TYR A 61 -11.10 11.42 16.97
C TYR A 61 -12.17 11.09 18.01
N ILE A 62 -12.43 9.81 18.27
CA ILE A 62 -13.44 9.36 19.25
C ILE A 62 -13.16 9.94 20.64
N ASN A 63 -11.89 9.92 21.08
CA ASN A 63 -11.49 10.47 22.38
C ASN A 63 -11.72 11.99 22.46
N VAL A 64 -11.40 12.73 21.39
CA VAL A 64 -11.69 14.17 21.32
C VAL A 64 -13.20 14.41 21.39
N GLN A 65 -14.00 13.67 20.61
CA GLN A 65 -15.46 13.84 20.63
C GLN A 65 -16.08 13.49 21.98
N LYS A 66 -15.55 12.48 22.68
CA LYS A 66 -15.90 12.18 24.08
C LYS A 66 -15.67 13.41 24.96
N GLY A 67 -14.54 14.09 24.79
CA GLY A 67 -14.20 15.35 25.45
C GLY A 67 -15.21 16.47 25.19
N CYS A 68 -15.71 16.58 23.97
CA CYS A 68 -16.66 17.61 23.55
C CYS A 68 -18.08 17.49 24.13
N ILE A 69 -18.47 16.33 24.66
CA ILE A 69 -19.78 16.16 25.31
C ILE A 69 -19.88 17.07 26.55
N ASN A 70 -21.03 17.73 26.72
CA ASN A 70 -21.31 18.68 27.79
C ASN A 70 -20.83 18.16 29.17
N PRO A 71 -19.93 18.88 29.86
CA PRO A 71 -19.41 18.48 31.17
C PRO A 71 -20.49 18.20 32.21
N ASN A 72 -21.60 18.94 32.20
CA ASN A 72 -22.69 18.78 33.16
C ASN A 72 -23.39 17.42 33.00
N LEU A 73 -23.41 16.85 31.79
CA LEU A 73 -23.93 15.49 31.55
C LEU A 73 -22.98 14.43 32.11
N LYS A 74 -21.66 14.68 32.09
CA LYS A 74 -20.64 13.77 32.64
C LYS A 74 -20.60 13.77 34.16
N SER A 75 -20.82 14.93 34.78
CA SER A 75 -20.70 15.10 36.24
C SER A 75 -21.93 14.65 37.01
N ASN A 76 -23.13 14.89 36.48
CA ASN A 76 -24.38 14.74 37.24
C ASN A 76 -24.85 13.29 37.36
N ASP A 77 -24.49 12.43 36.40
CA ASP A 77 -24.79 11.00 36.45
C ASP A 77 -23.75 10.19 35.64
N LYS A 78 -22.65 9.84 36.31
CA LYS A 78 -21.54 9.08 35.71
C LYS A 78 -21.99 7.72 35.17
N THR A 79 -22.87 7.03 35.89
CA THR A 79 -23.36 5.70 35.51
C THR A 79 -24.17 5.76 34.22
N THR A 80 -25.07 6.74 34.10
CA THR A 80 -25.83 6.96 32.86
C THR A 80 -24.92 7.41 31.73
N PHE A 81 -23.97 8.31 31.97
CA PHE A 81 -22.99 8.71 30.95
C PHE A 81 -22.22 7.50 30.40
N GLU A 82 -21.71 6.63 31.26
CA GLU A 82 -20.98 5.43 30.85
C GLU A 82 -21.83 4.47 30.01
N LYS A 83 -23.10 4.26 30.40
CA LYS A 83 -24.03 3.43 29.64
C LYS A 83 -24.29 4.01 28.24
N GLN A 84 -24.56 5.31 28.16
CA GLN A 84 -24.85 5.99 26.89
C GLN A 84 -23.59 6.08 26.01
N TRP A 85 -22.42 6.26 26.61
CA TRP A 85 -21.16 6.22 25.89
C TRP A 85 -20.88 4.84 25.30
N LYS A 86 -21.14 3.76 26.05
CA LYS A 86 -21.06 2.38 25.52
C LYS A 86 -21.98 2.18 24.32
N ASP A 87 -23.18 2.77 24.31
CA ASP A 87 -24.10 2.71 23.16
C ASP A 87 -23.55 3.47 21.93
N ILE A 88 -22.89 4.61 22.13
CA ILE A 88 -22.19 5.35 21.06
C ILE A 88 -21.02 4.53 20.51
N ILE A 89 -20.19 3.95 21.38
CA ILE A 89 -19.10 3.04 20.99
C ILE A 89 -19.63 1.80 20.25
N GLY A 90 -20.79 1.28 20.65
CA GLY A 90 -21.49 0.23 19.91
C GLY A 90 -21.81 0.63 18.46
N GLY A 91 -22.25 1.87 18.25
CA GLY A 91 -22.42 2.45 16.91
C GLY A 91 -21.11 2.56 16.13
N VAL A 92 -20.03 3.03 16.78
CA VAL A 92 -18.70 3.13 16.16
C VAL A 92 -18.21 1.74 15.72
N ARG A 93 -18.37 0.73 16.56
CA ARG A 93 -18.00 -0.66 16.24
C ARG A 93 -18.80 -1.18 15.04
N ALA A 94 -20.08 -0.87 14.95
CA ALA A 94 -20.90 -1.20 13.78
C ALA A 94 -20.36 -0.53 12.51
N THR A 95 -19.98 0.76 12.60
CA THR A 95 -19.31 1.48 11.50
C THR A 95 -17.98 0.83 11.10
N PHE A 96 -17.19 0.37 12.07
CA PHE A 96 -15.93 -0.34 11.76
C PHE A 96 -16.18 -1.67 11.06
N LYS A 97 -17.25 -2.39 11.45
CA LYS A 97 -17.64 -3.64 10.81
C LYS A 97 -18.11 -3.41 9.37
N SER A 98 -18.97 -2.42 9.13
CA SER A 98 -19.46 -2.10 7.79
C SER A 98 -18.34 -1.62 6.85
N ASN A 99 -17.29 -1.02 7.40
CA ASN A 99 -16.11 -0.60 6.66
C ASN A 99 -14.99 -1.66 6.62
N ASP A 100 -15.23 -2.86 7.15
CA ASP A 100 -14.26 -3.95 7.19
C ASP A 100 -12.91 -3.60 7.88
N ILE A 101 -12.95 -2.77 8.93
CA ILE A 101 -11.76 -2.41 9.72
C ILE A 101 -11.83 -2.91 11.16
N ASN A 102 -12.95 -3.51 11.58
CA ASN A 102 -13.16 -4.01 12.95
C ASN A 102 -12.14 -5.10 13.38
N ARG A 103 -11.53 -5.81 12.43
CA ARG A 103 -10.46 -6.79 12.72
C ARG A 103 -9.12 -6.13 13.07
N LEU A 104 -8.92 -4.86 12.67
CA LEU A 104 -7.67 -4.12 12.84
C LEU A 104 -7.81 -2.99 13.87
N CYS A 105 -8.83 -2.13 13.74
CA CYS A 105 -9.00 -0.99 14.63
C CYS A 105 -9.59 -1.40 15.98
N TYR A 106 -9.08 -0.77 17.03
CA TYR A 106 -9.49 -0.95 18.41
C TYR A 106 -10.32 0.26 18.88
N TRP A 107 -10.99 0.12 20.02
CA TRP A 107 -11.82 1.14 20.65
C TRP A 107 -11.73 1.01 22.17
N GLU A 108 -12.28 2.00 22.89
CA GLU A 108 -12.28 1.99 24.35
C GLU A 108 -12.95 0.73 24.92
N GLY A 109 -12.20 -0.05 25.70
CA GLY A 109 -12.66 -1.31 26.28
C GLY A 109 -12.55 -2.52 25.34
N ASP A 110 -11.83 -2.42 24.22
CA ASP A 110 -11.55 -3.56 23.34
C ASP A 110 -10.55 -4.54 23.96
N LYS A 111 -11.02 -5.74 24.32
CA LYS A 111 -10.20 -6.81 24.90
C LYS A 111 -9.08 -7.30 23.98
N LYS A 112 -9.11 -7.00 22.67
CA LYS A 112 -8.11 -7.41 21.69
C LYS A 112 -7.20 -6.25 21.24
N GLU A 113 -7.21 -5.12 21.95
CA GLU A 113 -6.42 -3.94 21.59
C GLU A 113 -4.93 -4.27 21.38
N LYS A 114 -4.32 -5.02 22.29
CA LYS A 114 -2.90 -5.39 22.19
C LYS A 114 -2.60 -6.15 20.89
N ASN A 115 -3.31 -7.25 20.64
CA ASN A 115 -3.12 -8.07 19.44
C ASN A 115 -3.39 -7.26 18.16
N LYS A 116 -4.37 -6.35 18.19
CA LYS A 116 -4.67 -5.47 17.07
C LYS A 116 -3.53 -4.49 16.77
N LYS A 117 -2.91 -3.92 17.82
CA LYS A 117 -1.73 -3.06 17.68
C LYS A 117 -0.56 -3.82 17.08
N GLU A 118 -0.30 -5.03 17.54
CA GLU A 118 0.76 -5.90 16.98
C GLU A 118 0.54 -6.18 15.48
N VAL A 119 -0.70 -6.50 15.08
CA VAL A 119 -1.07 -6.69 13.67
C VAL A 119 -0.89 -5.40 12.86
N LEU A 120 -1.26 -4.24 13.42
CA LEU A 120 -1.10 -2.94 12.77
C LEU A 120 0.38 -2.56 12.60
N ASP A 121 1.22 -2.86 13.59
CA ASP A 121 2.66 -2.62 13.53
C ASP A 121 3.34 -3.50 12.47
N LEU A 122 2.96 -4.79 12.41
CA LEU A 122 3.42 -5.68 11.35
C LEU A 122 2.95 -5.22 9.97
N HIS A 123 1.69 -4.79 9.85
CA HIS A 123 1.15 -4.24 8.62
C HIS A 123 1.90 -2.98 8.17
N ASP A 124 2.20 -2.06 9.09
CA ASP A 124 2.97 -0.84 8.80
C ASP A 124 4.39 -1.18 8.31
N GLN A 125 5.09 -2.12 8.96
CA GLN A 125 6.39 -2.62 8.50
C GLN A 125 6.30 -3.20 7.08
N PHE A 126 5.34 -4.10 6.85
CA PHE A 126 5.15 -4.71 5.53
C PHE A 126 4.81 -3.67 4.45
N ARG A 127 3.93 -2.72 4.76
CA ARG A 127 3.54 -1.65 3.83
C ARG A 127 4.72 -0.74 3.48
N LYS A 128 5.54 -0.35 4.47
CA LYS A 128 6.77 0.46 4.24
C LYS A 128 7.77 -0.28 3.36
N PHE A 129 7.97 -1.56 3.62
CA PHE A 129 8.75 -2.44 2.75
C PHE A 129 8.20 -2.42 1.31
N CYS A 130 6.89 -2.60 1.13
CA CYS A 130 6.26 -2.56 -0.19
C CYS A 130 6.44 -1.20 -0.91
N ILE A 131 6.47 -0.09 -0.17
CA ILE A 131 6.72 1.24 -0.74
C ILE A 131 8.17 1.34 -1.23
N GLN A 132 9.16 0.98 -0.42
CA GLN A 132 10.57 1.00 -0.83
C GLN A 132 10.82 0.09 -2.03
N LYS A 133 10.21 -1.10 -2.03
CA LYS A 133 10.27 -2.04 -3.14
C LYS A 133 9.79 -1.43 -4.47
N LYS A 134 8.74 -0.59 -4.43
CA LYS A 134 8.21 0.11 -5.61
C LYS A 134 9.25 1.00 -6.28
N GLU A 135 10.09 1.66 -5.48
CA GLU A 135 11.12 2.57 -5.98
C GLU A 135 12.18 1.82 -6.78
N TYR A 136 12.61 0.65 -6.31
CA TYR A 136 13.51 -0.24 -7.04
C TYR A 136 12.86 -0.82 -8.32
N GLU A 137 11.58 -1.21 -8.24
CA GLU A 137 10.82 -1.68 -9.40
C GLU A 137 10.73 -0.62 -10.50
N ALA A 138 10.64 0.67 -10.14
CA ALA A 138 10.54 1.75 -11.11
C ALA A 138 11.83 1.96 -11.93
N ILE A 139 12.99 1.53 -11.41
CA ILE A 139 14.29 1.69 -12.08
C ILE A 139 14.87 0.36 -12.59
N SER A 140 14.15 -0.76 -12.44
CA SER A 140 14.70 -2.11 -12.66
C SER A 140 15.19 -2.37 -14.09
N SER A 141 14.63 -1.68 -15.10
CA SER A 141 15.07 -1.81 -16.50
C SER A 141 16.41 -1.14 -16.80
N ASN A 142 16.82 -0.19 -15.96
CA ASN A 142 18.01 0.65 -16.13
C ASN A 142 19.03 0.44 -15.00
N MET A 143 18.80 -0.56 -14.15
CA MET A 143 19.63 -0.86 -13.00
C MET A 143 20.94 -1.49 -13.47
N GLU A 144 22.09 -0.94 -13.04
CA GLU A 144 23.39 -1.54 -13.33
C GLU A 144 23.52 -2.92 -12.65
N PRO A 145 24.36 -3.85 -13.15
CA PRO A 145 24.45 -5.20 -12.60
C PRO A 145 24.66 -5.27 -11.08
N ASP A 146 25.55 -4.44 -10.53
CA ASP A 146 25.82 -4.40 -9.08
C ASP A 146 24.64 -3.88 -8.26
N GLN A 147 23.89 -2.92 -8.80
CA GLN A 147 22.67 -2.42 -8.18
C GLN A 147 21.57 -3.50 -8.18
N CYS A 148 21.49 -4.29 -9.24
CA CYS A 148 20.55 -5.41 -9.35
C CYS A 148 20.85 -6.50 -8.31
N VAL A 149 22.12 -6.88 -8.17
CA VAL A 149 22.56 -7.83 -7.14
C VAL A 149 22.24 -7.30 -5.74
N SER A 150 22.53 -6.02 -5.49
CA SER A 150 22.24 -5.37 -4.20
C SER A 150 20.73 -5.37 -3.89
N TYR A 151 19.88 -5.14 -4.89
CA TYR A 151 18.42 -5.19 -4.73
C TYR A 151 17.92 -6.60 -4.38
N ILE A 152 18.42 -7.65 -5.05
CA ILE A 152 18.05 -9.04 -4.75
C ILE A 152 18.42 -9.38 -3.30
N GLN A 153 19.64 -9.03 -2.88
CA GLN A 153 20.10 -9.24 -1.50
C GLN A 153 19.25 -8.47 -0.49
N TRP A 154 18.86 -7.23 -0.82
CA TRP A 154 17.97 -6.43 0.02
C TRP A 154 16.59 -7.09 0.19
N ILE A 155 15.98 -7.59 -0.89
CA ILE A 155 14.70 -8.32 -0.81
C ILE A 155 14.80 -9.54 0.11
N GLU A 156 15.87 -10.33 -0.01
CA GLU A 156 16.09 -11.49 0.86
C GLU A 156 16.26 -11.09 2.34
N ALA A 157 17.00 -10.02 2.61
CA ALA A 157 17.18 -9.49 3.96
C ALA A 157 15.85 -9.01 4.57
N GLU A 158 15.04 -8.27 3.80
CA GLU A 158 13.72 -7.81 4.26
C GLU A 158 12.74 -8.97 4.50
N LYS A 159 12.73 -9.99 3.63
CA LYS A 159 11.93 -11.21 3.85
C LYS A 159 12.34 -11.92 5.15
N LYS A 160 13.64 -11.99 5.45
CA LYS A 160 14.16 -12.55 6.72
C LYS A 160 13.76 -11.72 7.94
N LYS A 161 13.81 -10.38 7.85
CA LYS A 161 13.32 -9.49 8.92
C LYS A 161 11.84 -9.73 9.20
N LEU A 162 11.02 -9.80 8.15
CA LEU A 162 9.59 -10.09 8.28
C LEU A 162 9.34 -11.49 8.89
N LEU A 163 10.10 -12.52 8.50
CA LEU A 163 10.02 -13.85 9.12
C LEU A 163 10.39 -13.85 10.60
N SER A 164 11.36 -13.03 11.00
CA SER A 164 11.76 -12.91 12.40
C SER A 164 10.66 -12.32 13.28
N VAL A 165 9.85 -11.41 12.73
CA VAL A 165 8.75 -10.76 13.45
C VAL A 165 7.44 -11.56 13.35
N ASP A 166 7.20 -12.23 12.22
CA ASP A 166 6.05 -13.08 11.99
C ASP A 166 6.50 -14.47 11.46
N PRO A 167 6.90 -15.39 12.36
CA PRO A 167 7.37 -16.71 11.97
C PRO A 167 6.36 -17.44 11.09
N GLY A 168 6.82 -17.92 9.94
CA GLY A 168 5.97 -18.59 8.94
C GLY A 168 4.94 -17.67 8.26
N TYR A 169 5.06 -16.35 8.46
CA TYR A 169 4.11 -15.34 7.98
C TYR A 169 2.66 -15.63 8.45
N ASN A 170 2.51 -16.18 9.66
CA ASN A 170 1.23 -16.66 10.19
C ASN A 170 0.20 -15.54 10.37
N THR A 171 0.63 -14.41 10.92
CA THR A 171 -0.22 -13.24 11.12
C THR A 171 -0.60 -12.64 9.77
N ILE A 172 0.38 -12.47 8.87
CA ILE A 172 0.13 -11.99 7.51
C ILE A 172 -0.87 -12.90 6.79
N LYS A 173 -0.75 -14.23 6.93
CA LYS A 173 -1.71 -15.22 6.37
C LYS A 173 -3.11 -15.03 6.94
N GLN A 174 -3.24 -14.95 8.26
CA GLN A 174 -4.54 -14.82 8.94
C GLN A 174 -5.27 -13.51 8.58
N TYR A 175 -4.49 -12.47 8.26
CA TYR A 175 -4.96 -11.13 7.92
C TYR A 175 -4.73 -10.79 6.44
N GLN A 176 -4.56 -11.80 5.57
CA GLN A 176 -4.10 -11.65 4.18
C GLN A 176 -4.82 -10.56 3.38
N LYS A 177 -6.14 -10.39 3.58
CA LYS A 177 -6.93 -9.34 2.94
C LYS A 177 -6.33 -7.95 3.16
N TYR A 178 -5.86 -7.67 4.36
CA TYR A 178 -5.31 -6.38 4.76
C TYR A 178 -3.85 -6.21 4.32
N PHE A 179 -3.11 -7.32 4.18
CA PHE A 179 -1.74 -7.35 3.70
C PHE A 179 -1.63 -7.44 2.17
N ASN A 180 -2.72 -7.31 1.44
CA ASN A 180 -2.69 -7.22 -0.02
C ASN A 180 -2.45 -5.76 -0.43
N ILE A 181 -1.18 -5.34 -0.45
CA ILE A 181 -0.79 -3.96 -0.75
C ILE A 181 -0.80 -3.71 -2.25
N ARG A 182 -0.14 -4.59 -3.02
CA ARG A 182 -0.06 -4.58 -4.49
C ARG A 182 0.03 -6.03 -5.02
N SER A 183 -0.13 -6.23 -6.33
CA SER A 183 -0.07 -7.58 -6.96
C SER A 183 1.26 -8.30 -6.73
N ASN A 184 2.36 -7.55 -6.62
CA ASN A 184 3.72 -8.02 -6.37
C ASN A 184 4.19 -7.73 -4.92
N CYS A 185 3.27 -7.39 -4.02
CA CYS A 185 3.56 -7.16 -2.61
C CYS A 185 2.36 -7.58 -1.75
N ASN A 186 2.29 -8.88 -1.50
CA ASN A 186 1.23 -9.56 -0.76
C ASN A 186 1.73 -10.91 -0.19
N TYR A 187 0.87 -11.61 0.53
CA TYR A 187 1.20 -12.91 1.14
C TYR A 187 1.69 -13.97 0.14
N PRO A 188 1.00 -14.25 -0.99
CA PRO A 188 1.52 -15.17 -2.00
C PRO A 188 2.93 -14.81 -2.50
N TRP A 189 3.22 -13.52 -2.69
CA TRP A 189 4.54 -13.06 -3.12
C TRP A 189 5.64 -13.32 -2.07
N LEU A 190 5.31 -13.16 -0.77
CA LEU A 190 6.27 -13.45 0.31
C LEU A 190 6.76 -14.90 0.26
N LEU A 191 5.86 -15.84 -0.04
CA LEU A 191 6.16 -17.28 -0.12
C LEU A 191 6.97 -17.70 -1.36
N LYS A 192 7.10 -16.83 -2.37
CA LYS A 192 7.87 -17.14 -3.57
C LYS A 192 9.37 -17.04 -3.29
N ASN A 193 10.11 -18.06 -3.72
CA ASN A 193 11.58 -18.06 -3.73
C ASN A 193 12.15 -17.50 -5.04
N THR A 194 11.31 -17.26 -6.05
CA THR A 194 11.73 -16.68 -7.32
C THR A 194 12.07 -15.20 -7.16
N PRO A 195 13.23 -14.73 -7.65
CA PRO A 195 13.56 -13.31 -7.69
C PRO A 195 12.52 -12.49 -8.48
N ASP A 196 12.30 -11.25 -8.06
CA ASP A 196 11.36 -10.34 -8.74
C ASP A 196 11.90 -9.80 -10.06
N ILE A 197 13.23 -9.74 -10.18
CA ILE A 197 13.96 -9.28 -11.36
C ILE A 197 15.11 -10.24 -11.64
N THR A 198 15.53 -10.30 -12.90
CA THR A 198 16.72 -11.06 -13.33
C THR A 198 17.83 -10.08 -13.67
N CYS A 199 19.01 -10.25 -13.09
CA CYS A 199 20.17 -9.43 -13.41
C CYS A 199 20.82 -9.91 -14.70
N SER A 200 20.71 -9.13 -15.77
CA SER A 200 21.39 -9.40 -17.04
C SER A 200 22.56 -8.44 -17.23
N VAL A 201 23.76 -8.98 -17.43
CA VAL A 201 24.93 -8.18 -17.81
C VAL A 201 24.77 -7.78 -19.28
N ARG A 202 24.56 -6.50 -19.57
CA ARG A 202 24.72 -6.00 -20.95
C ARG A 202 26.21 -5.94 -21.25
N THR A 203 26.74 -6.93 -21.96
CA THR A 203 28.03 -6.78 -22.62
C THR A 203 27.91 -5.62 -23.61
N LYS A 204 28.47 -4.46 -23.28
CA LYS A 204 28.70 -3.38 -24.24
C LYS A 204 29.73 -3.90 -25.23
N THR A 205 29.29 -4.61 -26.27
CA THR A 205 30.12 -4.87 -27.43
C THR A 205 30.39 -3.50 -28.04
N LYS A 206 31.60 -2.96 -27.82
CA LYS A 206 32.04 -1.76 -28.56
C LYS A 206 31.79 -2.03 -30.05
N PRO A 207 31.14 -1.13 -30.80
CA PRO A 207 31.16 -1.21 -32.25
C PRO A 207 32.63 -1.36 -32.67
N LYS A 208 32.94 -2.35 -33.51
CA LYS A 208 34.27 -2.45 -34.12
C LYS A 208 34.61 -1.08 -34.71
N GLU A 209 35.73 -0.50 -34.29
CA GLU A 209 36.36 0.59 -35.02
C GLU A 209 36.47 0.12 -36.48
N GLN A 210 35.73 0.77 -37.37
CA GLN A 210 36.04 0.70 -38.79
C GLN A 210 37.37 1.42 -38.94
N ASP A 211 38.44 0.63 -39.01
CA ASP A 211 39.77 1.10 -39.35
C ASP A 211 39.73 1.66 -40.78
N SER A 212 39.46 2.96 -40.90
CA SER A 212 39.55 3.68 -42.16
C SER A 212 41.03 3.92 -42.46
N THR A 213 41.71 2.91 -43.00
CA THR A 213 43.01 3.09 -43.65
C THR A 213 42.89 2.76 -45.13
N ALA A 214 42.31 3.69 -45.89
CA ALA A 214 42.56 3.78 -47.31
C ALA A 214 43.96 4.38 -47.52
N LYS A 215 44.96 3.51 -47.75
CA LYS A 215 46.21 3.89 -48.43
C LYS A 215 46.20 3.23 -49.81
N THR A 216 46.22 4.07 -50.83
CA THR A 216 46.18 3.77 -52.25
C THR A 216 47.49 3.12 -52.75
N SER A 217 47.42 2.08 -53.58
CA SER A 217 48.44 1.79 -54.61
C SER A 217 47.95 0.79 -55.68
N VAL A 218 47.49 1.36 -56.80
CA VAL A 218 47.75 1.05 -58.23
C VAL A 218 48.05 -0.41 -58.67
N ASP A 219 47.06 -0.95 -59.43
CA ASP A 219 47.13 -1.58 -60.77
C ASP A 219 47.75 -2.98 -61.02
N SER A 220 46.88 -3.95 -61.39
CA SER A 220 47.01 -4.72 -62.64
C SER A 220 45.86 -5.71 -62.85
N SER A 221 45.10 -5.46 -63.93
CA SER A 221 44.82 -6.42 -65.01
C SER A 221 43.79 -7.55 -64.85
N GLN A 222 42.67 -7.34 -65.59
CA GLN A 222 42.02 -8.26 -66.54
C GLN A 222 41.23 -9.49 -66.04
N SER A 223 39.89 -9.38 -66.14
CA SER A 223 38.89 -10.45 -66.41
C SER A 223 39.23 -11.25 -67.70
N PRO A 224 38.63 -12.44 -68.04
CA PRO A 224 37.21 -12.86 -67.91
C PRO A 224 37.02 -14.43 -67.78
N PRO A 225 35.92 -15.13 -68.18
CA PRO A 225 34.53 -14.76 -68.50
C PRO A 225 33.42 -15.55 -67.77
N ASP A 226 32.22 -15.04 -68.04
CA ASP A 226 30.84 -15.46 -67.82
C ASP A 226 30.43 -16.86 -68.34
N VAL A 227 29.48 -17.54 -67.66
CA VAL A 227 28.54 -18.49 -68.29
C VAL A 227 27.15 -18.37 -67.62
N SER A 228 26.19 -18.05 -68.47
CA SER A 228 24.77 -17.77 -68.27
C SER A 228 23.83 -18.97 -68.03
N LYS A 229 22.58 -18.60 -67.64
CA LYS A 229 21.26 -19.29 -67.73
C LYS A 229 20.89 -20.30 -66.62
N ASP A 230 19.65 -20.38 -66.11
CA ASP A 230 18.34 -19.89 -66.58
C ASP A 230 17.37 -19.61 -65.40
N SER A 231 16.46 -18.65 -65.60
CA SER A 231 15.31 -18.26 -64.74
C SER A 231 14.11 -19.27 -64.89
N PRO A 232 12.86 -19.07 -64.39
CA PRO A 232 12.29 -17.95 -63.63
C PRO A 232 11.22 -18.26 -62.54
N ALA A 233 10.83 -17.16 -61.87
CA ALA A 233 9.48 -16.76 -61.44
C ALA A 233 8.78 -17.46 -60.26
N LYS A 234 8.57 -16.69 -59.19
CA LYS A 234 7.20 -16.37 -58.75
C LYS A 234 7.14 -15.07 -57.97
N ASP A 235 6.68 -14.02 -58.64
CA ASP A 235 5.93 -12.95 -57.99
C ASP A 235 4.64 -13.54 -57.42
N THR A 236 4.26 -13.16 -56.19
CA THR A 236 3.23 -12.15 -55.91
C THR A 236 2.86 -12.22 -54.42
N LYS A 237 3.03 -11.07 -53.74
CA LYS A 237 2.45 -10.75 -52.42
C LYS A 237 0.93 -10.95 -52.39
N PHE A 238 0.37 -11.43 -51.28
CA PHE A 238 -0.58 -10.62 -50.49
C PHE A 238 -0.86 -11.22 -49.09
N ASN A 239 -0.76 -10.31 -48.10
CA ASN A 239 -1.22 -10.25 -46.71
C ASN A 239 -1.99 -11.44 -46.08
N SER A 240 -1.58 -11.82 -44.86
CA SER A 240 -2.26 -11.38 -43.62
C SER A 240 -1.34 -11.49 -42.40
#